data_AF-F0UPJ6-F1
#
_entry.id   AF-F0UPJ6-F1
#
_cell.length_a   1.000
_cell.length_b   1.000
_cell.length_c   1.000
_cell.angle_alpha   90.00
_cell.angle_beta   90.00
_cell.angle_gamma   90.00
#
_symmetry.space_group_name_H-M   'P 1'
#
loop_
_entity.id
_entity.type
_entity.pdbx_description
1 polymer ?
#
loop_
_entity_poly.entity_id
_entity_poly.type
_entity_poly.pdbx_seq_one_letter_code
_entity_poly.pdbx_strand_id
1 'polypeptide(L)'
;MSPAQQSRSLLERTGPLILEADGQNWMRITRISDIFPITISRHGRTAQGPGLGQCRSPIHPSTDNISDAAVYLLTFAGYNLEQTEDECVKLYGDGDEVKESSIRNGWSIRMIALRVSHVVDGLRGVDRSDSYGPRIRAVIEIIREEGRAEAEASRIQELVIDVLEEATDSEEES
;
A
#
# COMPACT_ATOMS: atom_id res chain seq x y z
N MET A 1 -22.77 -2.76 -28.09
CA MET A 1 -22.72 -1.97 -26.84
C MET A 1 -21.27 -1.56 -26.64
N SER A 2 -20.98 -0.31 -26.28
CA SER A 2 -19.58 0.09 -26.14
C SER A 2 -18.97 -0.54 -24.88
N PRO A 3 -17.66 -0.88 -24.87
CA PRO A 3 -16.97 -1.36 -23.67
C PRO A 3 -17.10 -0.40 -22.48
N ALA A 4 -17.27 0.90 -22.74
CA ALA A 4 -17.48 1.94 -21.73
C ALA A 4 -18.88 1.91 -21.08
N GLN A 5 -19.85 1.17 -21.64
CA GLN A 5 -21.19 1.00 -21.06
C GLN A 5 -21.32 -0.28 -20.23
N GLN A 6 -20.52 -1.32 -20.50
CA GLN A 6 -20.47 -2.52 -19.66
C GLN A 6 -19.71 -2.28 -18.35
N SER A 7 -18.70 -1.40 -18.34
CA SER A 7 -17.98 -1.03 -17.12
C SER A 7 -18.83 -0.22 -16.14
N ARG A 8 -19.77 0.61 -16.62
CA ARG A 8 -20.67 1.40 -15.76
C ARG A 8 -21.74 0.56 -15.05
N SER A 9 -22.29 -0.49 -15.68
CA SER A 9 -23.37 -1.28 -15.06
C SER A 9 -22.89 -2.26 -13.98
N LEU A 10 -21.59 -2.60 -13.97
CA LEU A 10 -20.94 -3.37 -12.90
C LEU A 10 -20.57 -2.49 -11.68
N LEU A 11 -20.24 -1.21 -11.91
CA LEU A 11 -19.94 -0.21 -10.87
C LEU A 11 -21.16 0.20 -10.03
N GLU A 12 -22.38 0.08 -10.58
CA GLU A 12 -23.62 0.49 -9.89
C GLU A 12 -24.23 -0.59 -8.98
N ARG A 13 -23.78 -1.86 -9.06
CA ARG A 13 -24.46 -3.00 -8.43
C ARG A 13 -24.04 -3.33 -6.99
N THR A 14 -22.92 -2.79 -6.51
CA THR A 14 -22.47 -2.99 -5.12
C THR A 14 -21.72 -1.74 -4.69
N GLY A 15 -22.37 -0.90 -3.89
CA GLY A 15 -21.82 0.38 -3.42
C GLY A 15 -20.51 0.25 -2.62
N PRO A 16 -19.90 1.39 -2.25
CA PRO A 16 -18.63 1.42 -1.51
C PRO A 16 -18.72 0.67 -0.18
N LEU A 17 -17.66 -0.07 0.17
CA LEU A 17 -17.52 -0.73 1.46
C LEU A 17 -16.89 0.26 2.44
N ILE A 18 -17.51 0.44 3.61
CA ILE A 18 -17.00 1.27 4.70
C ILE A 18 -16.50 0.32 5.78
N LEU A 19 -15.20 0.37 6.08
CA LEU A 19 -14.62 -0.34 7.23
C LEU A 19 -14.36 0.66 8.34
N GLU A 20 -14.96 0.43 9.51
CA GLU A 20 -14.66 1.15 10.74
C GLU A 20 -13.52 0.47 11.47
N ALA A 21 -12.43 1.21 11.71
CA ALA A 21 -11.25 0.68 12.40
C ALA A 21 -11.36 0.80 13.93
N ASP A 22 -12.02 1.85 14.44
CA ASP A 22 -12.08 2.16 15.87
C ASP A 22 -13.25 3.10 16.28
N GLY A 23 -14.27 3.27 15.41
CA GLY A 23 -15.41 4.16 15.68
C GLY A 23 -15.14 5.67 15.51
N GLN A 24 -13.91 6.08 15.19
CA GLN A 24 -13.55 7.47 14.83
C GLN A 24 -12.87 7.59 13.47
N ASN A 25 -12.33 6.49 12.95
CA ASN A 25 -11.67 6.40 11.65
C ASN A 25 -12.41 5.42 10.74
N TRP A 26 -12.73 5.87 9.53
CA TRP A 26 -13.34 5.02 8.51
C TRP A 26 -12.54 5.07 7.21
N MET A 27 -12.39 3.89 6.61
CA MET A 27 -11.79 3.73 5.29
C MET A 27 -12.91 3.55 4.29
N ARG A 28 -12.96 4.42 3.27
CA ARG A 28 -13.82 4.22 2.11
C ARG A 28 -13.09 3.37 1.08
N ILE A 29 -13.58 2.17 0.84
CA ILE A 29 -13.02 1.25 -0.15
C ILE A 29 -13.83 1.38 -1.45
N THR A 30 -13.12 1.71 -2.53
CA THR A 30 -13.64 1.65 -3.90
C THR A 30 -12.86 0.53 -4.60
N ARG A 31 -13.50 -0.60 -4.91
CA ARG A 31 -12.81 -1.87 -5.27
C ARG A 31 -11.97 -1.75 -6.55
N ILE A 32 -10.76 -2.33 -6.55
CA ILE A 32 -10.43 -3.70 -7.04
C ILE A 32 -9.39 -4.29 -6.06
N SER A 33 -9.55 -5.56 -5.63
CA SER A 33 -8.90 -6.27 -4.50
C SER A 33 -9.34 -5.83 -3.09
N ASP A 34 -9.78 -6.79 -2.27
CA ASP A 34 -10.18 -6.57 -0.86
C ASP A 34 -8.97 -6.21 0.04
N ILE A 35 -7.74 -6.42 -0.46
CA ILE A 35 -6.49 -6.24 0.29
C ILE A 35 -5.80 -4.91 -0.08
N PHE A 36 -5.99 -4.42 -1.30
CA PHE A 36 -5.38 -3.18 -1.80
C PHE A 36 -6.42 -2.26 -2.46
N PRO A 37 -7.03 -1.31 -1.73
CA PRO A 37 -8.04 -0.43 -2.32
C PRO A 37 -7.44 0.55 -3.35
N ILE A 38 -8.04 0.64 -4.56
CA ILE A 38 -7.69 1.62 -5.63
C ILE A 38 -7.78 3.08 -5.15
N THR A 39 -8.58 3.35 -4.12
CA THR A 39 -8.67 4.65 -3.49
C THR A 39 -8.82 4.44 -1.99
N ILE A 40 -7.73 4.66 -1.24
CA ILE A 40 -7.79 4.75 0.21
C ILE A 40 -8.08 6.21 0.54
N SER A 41 -9.35 6.57 0.69
CA SER A 41 -9.71 7.82 1.35
C SER A 41 -9.85 7.51 2.83
N ARG A 42 -8.79 7.84 3.60
CA ARG A 42 -8.81 7.72 5.05
C ARG A 42 -9.52 8.95 5.61
N HIS A 43 -10.70 8.76 6.19
CA HIS A 43 -11.46 9.85 6.78
C HIS A 43 -11.41 9.75 8.31
N GLY A 44 -10.83 10.75 8.96
CA GLY A 44 -10.67 10.83 10.42
C GLY A 44 -9.34 11.45 10.84
N ARG A 45 -9.09 11.58 12.16
CA ARG A 45 -7.75 11.92 12.67
C ARG A 45 -6.88 10.70 12.45
N THR A 46 -5.86 10.80 11.59
CA THR A 46 -4.89 9.71 11.45
C THR A 46 -4.42 9.31 12.84
N ALA A 47 -4.56 8.03 13.21
CA ALA A 47 -4.00 7.52 14.45
C ALA A 47 -2.55 8.00 14.56
N GLN A 48 -2.17 8.51 15.75
CA GLN A 48 -0.78 8.88 15.98
C GLN A 48 0.07 7.67 15.63
N GLY A 49 1.00 7.88 14.71
CA GLY A 49 1.86 6.81 14.29
C GLY A 49 2.67 6.24 15.43
N PRO A 50 3.38 5.13 15.18
CA PRO A 50 4.21 4.49 16.19
C PRO A 50 5.33 5.43 16.70
N GLY A 51 5.50 6.61 16.07
CA GLY A 51 6.48 7.63 16.43
C GLY A 51 7.84 7.29 15.84
N LEU A 52 8.71 8.29 15.71
CA LEU A 52 9.99 8.18 15.00
C LEU A 52 10.88 7.03 15.52
N GLY A 53 10.84 6.75 16.83
CA GLY A 53 11.60 5.66 17.45
C GLY A 53 11.14 4.25 17.07
N GLN A 54 9.86 4.08 16.74
CA GLN A 54 9.29 2.77 16.38
C GLN A 54 9.29 2.52 14.86
N CYS A 55 9.59 3.52 14.02
CA CYS A 55 9.82 3.32 12.58
C CYS A 55 11.04 2.43 12.30
N ARG A 56 11.93 2.26 13.28
CA ARG A 56 13.08 1.35 13.26
C ARG A 56 12.77 -0.02 13.89
N SER A 57 11.61 -0.18 14.52
CA SER A 57 11.16 -1.45 15.07
C SER A 57 10.57 -2.33 13.95
N PRO A 58 10.59 -3.67 14.11
CA PRO A 58 9.95 -4.58 13.16
C PRO A 58 8.49 -4.21 12.88
N ILE A 59 8.00 -4.56 11.69
CA ILE A 59 6.58 -4.43 11.32
C ILE A 59 5.75 -5.28 12.28
N HIS A 60 4.61 -4.76 12.71
CA HIS A 60 3.71 -5.51 13.59
C HIS A 60 2.25 -5.44 13.08
N PRO A 61 1.55 -6.58 12.91
CA PRO A 61 0.19 -6.61 12.36
C PRO A 61 -0.86 -5.81 13.13
N SER A 62 -0.63 -5.53 14.42
CA SER A 62 -1.54 -4.72 15.24
C SER A 62 -1.41 -3.21 15.03
N THR A 63 -0.34 -2.74 14.38
CA THR A 63 -0.05 -1.32 14.18
C THR A 63 0.08 -0.94 12.71
N ASP A 64 0.46 -1.89 11.87
CA ASP A 64 0.65 -1.73 10.44
C ASP A 64 -0.38 -2.62 9.73
N ASN A 65 -1.17 -2.09 8.80
CA ASN A 65 -1.99 -2.96 7.95
C ASN A 65 -1.12 -3.59 6.86
N ILE A 66 -1.59 -4.71 6.29
CA ILE A 66 -0.84 -5.48 5.29
C ILE A 66 -0.39 -4.65 4.09
N SER A 67 -1.24 -3.72 3.64
CA SER A 67 -0.93 -2.89 2.48
C SER A 67 0.21 -1.91 2.79
N ASP A 68 0.18 -1.28 3.97
CA ASP A 68 1.26 -0.39 4.44
C ASP A 68 2.56 -1.15 4.70
N ALA A 69 2.47 -2.37 5.23
CA ALA A 69 3.62 -3.25 5.41
C ALA A 69 4.27 -3.60 4.07
N ALA A 70 3.48 -4.01 3.08
CA ALA A 70 3.98 -4.32 1.73
C ALA A 70 4.73 -3.11 1.13
N VAL A 71 4.12 -1.92 1.19
CA VAL A 71 4.76 -0.69 0.69
C VAL A 71 6.04 -0.39 1.45
N TYR A 72 6.06 -0.50 2.79
CA TYR A 72 7.26 -0.24 3.58
C TYR A 72 8.40 -1.22 3.29
N LEU A 73 8.10 -2.52 3.21
CA LEU A 73 9.08 -3.58 2.95
C LEU A 73 9.76 -3.36 1.60
N LEU A 74 8.95 -3.11 0.58
CA LEU A 74 9.44 -2.85 -0.77
C LEU A 74 10.26 -1.55 -0.84
N THR A 75 9.74 -0.45 -0.27
CA THR A 75 10.35 0.88 -0.45
C THR A 75 11.55 1.14 0.45
N PHE A 76 11.47 0.77 1.74
CA PHE A 76 12.44 1.19 2.74
C PHE A 76 13.24 0.02 3.33
N ALA A 77 12.67 -1.19 3.39
CA ALA A 77 13.43 -2.37 3.81
C ALA A 77 14.24 -2.98 2.65
N GLY A 78 13.94 -2.60 1.40
CA GLY A 78 14.69 -3.01 0.21
C GLY A 78 14.39 -4.45 -0.24
N TYR A 79 13.21 -4.96 0.10
CA TYR A 79 12.76 -6.29 -0.33
C TYR A 79 12.34 -6.23 -1.81
N ASN A 80 12.49 -7.33 -2.54
CA ASN A 80 11.86 -7.49 -3.85
C ASN A 80 10.37 -7.91 -3.70
N LEU A 81 9.63 -8.03 -4.80
CA LEU A 81 8.18 -8.35 -4.74
C LEU A 81 7.90 -9.70 -4.08
N GLU A 82 8.64 -10.76 -4.44
CA GLU A 82 8.47 -12.11 -3.89
C GLU A 82 8.74 -12.12 -2.37
N GLN A 83 9.85 -11.53 -1.94
CA GLN A 83 10.20 -11.39 -0.52
C GLN A 83 9.15 -10.58 0.24
N THR A 84 8.60 -9.54 -0.38
CA THR A 84 7.56 -8.69 0.21
C THR A 84 6.27 -9.49 0.39
N GLU A 85 5.85 -10.24 -0.63
CA GLU A 85 4.66 -11.10 -0.56
C GLU A 85 4.82 -12.14 0.55
N ASP A 86 5.92 -12.90 0.54
CA ASP A 86 6.15 -13.97 1.52
C ASP A 86 6.21 -13.46 2.96
N GLU A 87 6.85 -12.31 3.19
CA GLU A 87 6.87 -11.71 4.52
C GLU A 87 5.48 -11.20 4.93
N CYS A 88 4.69 -10.64 4.00
CA CYS A 88 3.30 -10.28 4.27
C CYS A 88 2.42 -11.49 4.57
N VAL A 89 2.57 -12.60 3.84
CA VAL A 89 1.86 -13.86 4.09
C VAL A 89 2.22 -14.38 5.48
N LYS A 90 3.50 -14.41 5.82
CA LYS A 90 3.97 -14.86 7.14
C LYS A 90 3.46 -13.98 8.28
N LEU A 91 3.50 -12.65 8.13
CA LEU A 91 3.12 -11.70 9.18
C LEU A 91 1.59 -11.64 9.38
N TYR A 92 0.82 -11.67 8.29
CA TYR A 92 -0.64 -11.41 8.33
C TYR A 92 -1.50 -12.66 8.09
N GLY A 93 -0.90 -13.73 7.56
CA GLY A 93 -1.52 -15.05 7.47
C GLY A 93 -1.67 -15.71 8.82
N ASP A 94 -0.75 -15.44 9.76
CA ASP A 94 -0.82 -15.92 11.16
C ASP A 94 -0.92 -17.47 11.24
N GLY A 95 -0.32 -18.17 10.26
CA GLY A 95 -0.38 -19.62 10.12
C GLY A 95 -1.76 -20.17 9.69
N ASP A 96 -2.70 -19.30 9.32
CA ASP A 96 -4.03 -19.67 8.82
C ASP A 96 -4.00 -19.75 7.30
N GLU A 97 -4.14 -20.97 6.76
CA GLU A 97 -4.08 -21.25 5.33
C GLU A 97 -5.09 -20.44 4.49
N VAL A 98 -6.26 -20.13 5.05
CA VAL A 98 -7.30 -19.36 4.36
C VAL A 98 -6.87 -17.90 4.25
N LYS A 99 -6.33 -17.32 5.33
CA LYS A 99 -5.78 -15.96 5.30
C LYS A 99 -4.57 -15.86 4.39
N GLU A 100 -3.64 -16.80 4.49
CA GLU A 100 -2.45 -16.86 3.63
C GLU A 100 -2.87 -16.92 2.15
N SER A 101 -3.78 -17.82 1.80
CA SER A 101 -4.32 -17.91 0.43
C SER A 101 -5.03 -16.63 0.01
N SER A 102 -5.80 -16.01 0.89
CA SER A 102 -6.45 -14.72 0.61
C SER A 102 -5.42 -13.63 0.31
N ILE A 103 -4.30 -13.58 1.05
CA ILE A 103 -3.22 -12.62 0.85
C ILE A 103 -2.60 -12.79 -0.53
N ARG A 104 -2.20 -14.02 -0.87
CA ARG A 104 -1.60 -14.34 -2.18
C ARG A 104 -2.55 -14.00 -3.32
N ASN A 105 -3.83 -14.40 -3.21
CA ASN A 105 -4.84 -14.11 -4.24
C ASN A 105 -5.20 -12.63 -4.36
N GLY A 106 -5.07 -11.87 -3.27
CA GLY A 106 -5.35 -10.42 -3.25
C GLY A 106 -4.15 -9.56 -3.60
N TRP A 107 -2.96 -10.17 -3.79
CA TRP A 107 -1.72 -9.48 -4.13
C TRP A 107 -1.85 -8.80 -5.49
N SER A 108 -1.58 -7.49 -5.53
CA SER A 108 -1.74 -6.70 -6.76
C SER A 108 -0.55 -5.79 -6.95
N ILE A 109 0.30 -6.17 -7.90
CA ILE A 109 1.52 -5.44 -8.24
C ILE A 109 1.20 -4.00 -8.68
N ARG A 110 0.21 -3.83 -9.57
CA ARG A 110 -0.25 -2.51 -10.03
C ARG A 110 -0.71 -1.61 -8.88
N MET A 111 -1.38 -2.19 -7.88
CA MET A 111 -1.81 -1.44 -6.69
C MET A 111 -0.64 -1.06 -5.79
N ILE A 112 0.30 -1.98 -5.56
CA ILE A 112 1.51 -1.70 -4.79
C ILE A 112 2.30 -0.58 -5.46
N ALA A 113 2.54 -0.66 -6.78
CA ALA A 113 3.22 0.38 -7.55
C ALA A 113 2.56 1.77 -7.41
N LEU A 114 1.22 1.83 -7.50
CA LEU A 114 0.47 3.07 -7.27
C LEU A 114 0.69 3.63 -5.86
N ARG A 115 0.68 2.77 -4.83
CA ARG A 115 0.91 3.24 -3.46
C ARG A 115 2.36 3.68 -3.23
N VAL A 116 3.33 3.03 -3.88
CA VAL A 116 4.73 3.46 -3.86
C VAL A 116 4.90 4.82 -4.53
N SER A 117 4.20 5.10 -5.64
CA SER A 117 4.26 6.44 -6.27
C SER A 117 3.73 7.55 -5.34
N HIS A 118 2.73 7.25 -4.50
CA HIS A 118 2.31 8.20 -3.46
C HIS A 118 3.39 8.46 -2.41
N VAL A 119 4.27 7.49 -2.10
CA VAL A 119 5.43 7.70 -1.22
C VAL A 119 6.42 8.68 -1.86
N VAL A 120 6.68 8.55 -3.16
CA VAL A 120 7.52 9.48 -3.94
C VAL A 120 6.96 10.90 -3.88
N ASP A 121 5.66 11.07 -4.13
CA ASP A 121 4.94 12.34 -3.98
C ASP A 121 5.12 12.93 -2.57
N GLY A 122 4.97 12.10 -1.54
CA GLY A 122 5.15 12.49 -0.13
C GLY A 122 6.56 12.95 0.21
N LEU A 123 7.59 12.28 -0.32
CA LEU A 123 8.99 12.71 -0.20
C LEU A 123 9.21 14.08 -0.85
N ARG A 124 8.56 14.34 -1.98
CA ARG A 124 8.70 15.58 -2.77
C ARG A 124 7.94 16.80 -2.25
N GLY A 125 7.12 16.67 -1.20
CA GLY A 125 6.33 17.82 -0.71
C GLY A 125 4.85 17.76 -0.95
N VAL A 126 4.37 16.80 -1.75
CA VAL A 126 2.95 16.69 -2.06
C VAL A 126 2.22 16.06 -0.86
N ASP A 127 1.11 16.67 -0.45
CA ASP A 127 0.30 16.09 0.62
C ASP A 127 -0.42 14.83 0.12
N ARG A 128 0.14 13.68 0.54
CA ARG A 128 -0.41 12.33 0.36
C ARG A 128 -0.62 11.65 1.70
N SER A 129 -0.77 12.42 2.77
CA SER A 129 -0.78 11.90 4.14
C SER A 129 -1.89 10.86 4.37
N ASP A 130 -2.98 10.89 3.60
CA ASP A 130 -4.07 9.90 3.66
C ASP A 130 -3.82 8.61 2.85
N SER A 131 -2.78 8.60 2.01
CA SER A 131 -2.51 7.52 1.05
C SER A 131 -1.61 6.40 1.59
N TYR A 132 -0.92 6.65 2.70
CA TYR A 132 -0.02 5.69 3.35
C TYR A 132 -0.12 5.74 4.88
N GLY A 133 0.24 4.61 5.49
CA GLY A 133 0.19 4.42 6.93
C GLY A 133 1.08 5.36 7.73
N PRO A 134 0.84 5.45 9.04
CA PRO A 134 1.57 6.34 9.92
C PRO A 134 3.08 6.07 9.98
N ARG A 135 3.51 4.80 9.86
CA ARG A 135 4.93 4.42 9.81
C ARG A 135 5.63 5.06 8.61
N ILE A 136 5.05 4.91 7.42
CA ILE A 136 5.57 5.48 6.18
C ILE A 136 5.63 7.01 6.29
N ARG A 137 4.59 7.64 6.84
CA ARG A 137 4.57 9.09 7.08
C ARG A 137 5.76 9.54 7.93
N ALA A 138 6.00 8.88 9.06
CA ALA A 138 7.10 9.22 9.95
C ALA A 138 8.49 8.96 9.31
N VAL A 139 8.63 7.93 8.46
CA VAL A 139 9.88 7.69 7.69
C VAL A 139 10.13 8.81 6.68
N ILE A 140 9.09 9.23 5.95
CA ILE A 140 9.17 10.36 5.01
C ILE A 140 9.61 11.63 5.74
N GLU A 141 9.04 11.92 6.91
CA GLU A 141 9.44 13.07 7.74
C GLU A 141 10.94 13.03 8.08
N ILE A 142 11.45 11.88 8.56
CA ILE A 142 12.88 11.70 8.88
C ILE A 142 13.76 11.96 7.65
N ILE A 143 13.45 11.32 6.52
CA ILE A 143 14.25 11.43 5.30
C ILE A 143 14.31 12.89 4.81
N ARG A 144 13.21 13.63 4.96
CA ARG A 144 13.14 15.05 4.62
C ARG A 144 13.94 15.91 5.57
N GLU A 145 13.86 15.68 6.87
CA GLU A 145 14.67 16.37 7.88
C GLU A 145 16.17 16.15 7.67
N GLU A 146 16.56 14.95 7.22
CA GLU A 146 17.94 14.60 6.88
C GLU A 146 18.41 15.18 5.53
N GLY A 147 17.54 15.87 4.78
CA GLY A 147 17.86 16.46 3.48
C GLY A 147 18.07 15.43 2.35
N ARG A 148 17.60 14.19 2.53
CA ARG A 148 17.78 13.08 1.57
C ARG A 148 16.55 12.82 0.69
N ALA A 149 15.53 13.66 0.79
CA ALA A 149 14.22 13.45 0.18
C ALA A 149 14.25 13.22 -1.33
N GLU A 150 14.93 14.07 -2.11
CA GLU A 150 14.95 13.91 -3.57
C GLU A 150 15.72 12.66 -3.99
N ALA A 151 16.85 12.37 -3.34
CA ALA A 151 17.64 11.17 -3.65
C ALA A 151 16.84 9.88 -3.38
N GLU A 152 16.11 9.81 -2.26
CA GLU A 152 15.23 8.68 -1.97
C GLU A 152 14.01 8.64 -2.91
N ALA A 153 13.45 9.79 -3.27
CA ALA A 153 12.34 9.87 -4.21
C ALA A 153 12.75 9.33 -5.59
N SER A 154 13.95 9.66 -6.09
CA SER A 154 14.49 9.11 -7.34
C SER A 154 14.70 7.61 -7.27
N ARG A 155 15.35 7.10 -6.22
CA ARG A 155 15.58 5.66 -6.03
C ARG A 155 14.26 4.88 -6.00
N ILE A 156 13.27 5.38 -5.26
CA ILE A 156 11.96 4.73 -5.16
C ILE A 156 11.18 4.85 -6.48
N GLN A 157 11.35 5.94 -7.24
CA GLN A 157 10.74 6.08 -8.55
C GLN A 157 11.27 5.07 -9.56
N GLU A 158 12.57 4.77 -9.54
CA GLU A 158 13.16 3.68 -10.35
C GLU A 158 12.54 2.33 -9.97
N LEU A 159 12.44 2.04 -8.66
CA LEU A 159 11.77 0.84 -8.16
C LEU A 159 10.31 0.71 -8.64
N VAL A 160 9.56 1.82 -8.74
CA VAL A 160 8.18 1.78 -9.30
C VAL A 160 8.17 1.33 -10.75
N ILE A 161 9.15 1.76 -11.54
CA ILE A 161 9.26 1.36 -12.96
C ILE A 161 9.53 -0.13 -13.03
N ASP A 162 10.53 -0.62 -12.29
CA ASP A 162 10.89 -2.05 -12.25
C ASP A 162 9.68 -2.92 -11.86
N VAL A 163 8.93 -2.51 -10.83
CA VAL A 163 7.73 -3.21 -10.36
C VAL A 163 6.63 -3.24 -11.44
N LEU A 164 6.49 -2.18 -12.23
CA LEU A 164 5.49 -2.13 -13.31
C LEU A 164 5.93 -2.95 -14.53
N GLU A 165 7.23 -3.02 -14.81
CA GLU A 165 7.80 -3.84 -15.89
C GLU A 165 7.64 -5.35 -15.58
N GLU A 166 7.94 -5.78 -14.34
CA GLU A 166 7.70 -7.15 -13.89
C GLU A 166 6.22 -7.56 -14.02
N ALA A 167 5.31 -6.62 -13.77
CA ALA A 167 3.87 -6.86 -13.93
C ALA A 167 3.46 -7.07 -15.39
N THR A 168 4.08 -6.35 -16.33
CA THR A 168 3.79 -6.52 -17.76
C THR A 168 4.33 -7.82 -18.30
N ASP A 169 5.52 -8.25 -17.86
CA ASP A 169 6.11 -9.52 -18.30
C ASP A 169 5.31 -10.72 -17.78
N SER A 170 4.81 -10.65 -16.54
CA SER A 170 3.98 -11.70 -15.92
C SER A 170 2.61 -11.87 -16.60
N GLU A 171 2.07 -10.79 -17.20
CA GLU A 171 0.81 -10.82 -17.95
C GLU A 171 0.98 -11.44 -19.36
N GLU A 172 2.19 -11.47 -19.92
CA GLU A 172 2.48 -12.07 -21.25
C GLU A 172 2.78 -13.57 -21.20
N GLU A 173 3.20 -14.10 -20.04
CA GLU A 173 3.50 -15.53 -19.84
C GLU A 173 2.31 -16.38 -19.35
N SER A 174 1.14 -15.77 -19.09
CA SER A 174 -0.08 -16.40 -18.54
C SER A 174 -1.17 -16.67 -19.58
#